data_AF-A0A0M2GVF6-F1
#
_entry.id   AF-A0A0M2GVF6-F1
#
_cell.length_a   1.000
_cell.length_b   1.000
_cell.length_c   1.000
_cell.angle_alpha   90.00
_cell.angle_beta   90.00
_cell.angle_gamma   90.00
#
_symmetry.space_group_name_H-M   'P 1'
#
loop_
_entity.id
_entity.type
_entity.pdbx_description
1 polymer ?
#
loop_
_entity_poly.entity_id
_entity_poly.type
_entity_poly.pdbx_seq_one_letter_code
_entity_poly.pdbx_strand_id
1 'polypeptide(L)'
;MGLFTQRPEEPAEWAGIPSEPARDETDAERLRAASVDPARLGPLDDSPAGSISIPIDAVTPPPSPASELDEAAAWLEQITRDPMADAVAGTVRVVAASEPQGRARYQECAVDLIADAAGVDAAAVATAVVLPRTVWPRVGDVLPARISVSDPQHLEVDWNALTRRR
;
A
#
# COMPACT_ATOMS: atom_id res chain seq x y z
N MET A 1 0.28 12.13 38.32
CA MET A 1 1.75 12.12 38.21
C MET A 1 2.29 10.98 39.06
N GLY A 2 2.49 9.81 38.45
CA GLY A 2 3.12 8.65 39.07
C GLY A 2 3.95 7.97 37.99
N LEU A 3 5.27 8.07 38.14
CA LEU A 3 6.30 7.55 37.23
C LEU A 3 6.38 6.02 37.34
N PHE A 4 6.00 5.31 36.29
CA PHE A 4 6.37 3.89 36.12
C PHE A 4 7.66 3.82 35.30
N THR A 5 8.79 4.07 35.95
CA THR A 5 10.10 3.78 35.38
C THR A 5 10.36 2.28 35.59
N GLN A 6 10.13 1.46 34.56
CA GLN A 6 10.66 0.10 34.55
C GLN A 6 12.18 0.17 34.53
N ARG A 7 12.83 -0.61 35.40
CA ARG A 7 14.29 -0.70 35.50
C ARG A 7 14.83 -1.50 34.30
N PRO A 8 15.90 -1.02 33.63
CA PRO A 8 16.44 -1.61 32.40
C PRO A 8 17.30 -2.88 32.57
N GLU A 9 17.33 -3.53 33.75
CA GLU A 9 18.26 -4.65 34.05
C GLU A 9 17.61 -6.03 34.25
N GLU A 10 16.29 -6.20 34.10
CA GLU A 10 15.71 -7.54 34.04
C GLU A 10 15.51 -7.93 32.58
N PRO A 11 16.30 -8.87 32.01
CA PRO A 11 15.96 -9.42 30.72
C PRO A 11 14.55 -9.99 30.87
N ALA A 12 13.62 -9.51 30.04
CA ALA A 12 12.33 -10.15 29.89
C ALA A 12 12.61 -11.62 29.58
N GLU A 13 12.57 -12.44 30.61
CA GLU A 13 12.64 -13.88 30.50
C GLU A 13 11.49 -14.22 29.58
N TRP A 14 11.83 -14.48 28.32
CA TRP A 14 10.91 -15.03 27.36
C TRP A 14 10.33 -16.26 28.05
N ALA A 15 9.12 -16.10 28.60
CA ALA A 15 8.37 -17.19 29.17
C ALA A 15 8.36 -18.23 28.06
N GLY A 16 9.13 -19.31 28.27
CA GLY A 16 9.51 -20.22 27.20
C GLY A 16 8.29 -20.54 26.35
N ILE A 17 8.47 -20.50 25.02
CA ILE A 17 7.39 -20.79 24.08
C ILE A 17 6.68 -22.04 24.60
N PRO A 18 5.37 -21.98 24.92
CA PRO A 18 4.68 -23.11 25.51
C PRO A 18 4.95 -24.31 24.63
N SER A 19 5.61 -25.34 25.20
CA SER A 19 6.01 -26.52 24.45
C SER A 19 4.78 -27.04 23.75
N GLU A 20 4.79 -27.02 22.41
CA GLU A 20 3.68 -27.55 21.65
C GLU A 20 3.43 -29.00 22.09
N PRO A 21 2.16 -29.43 22.19
CA PRO A 21 1.86 -30.81 22.54
C PRO A 21 2.57 -31.74 21.56
N ALA A 22 3.25 -32.76 22.10
CA ALA A 22 3.99 -33.73 21.30
C ALA A 22 3.08 -34.29 20.20
N ARG A 23 3.36 -33.93 18.94
CA ARG A 23 2.69 -34.50 17.78
C ARG A 23 3.37 -35.80 17.41
N ASP A 24 2.62 -36.72 16.83
CA ASP A 24 3.19 -37.94 16.27
C ASP A 24 4.19 -37.59 15.17
N GLU A 25 5.36 -38.25 15.20
CA GLU A 25 6.38 -38.11 14.16
C GLU A 25 5.83 -38.54 12.80
N THR A 26 6.09 -37.73 11.79
CA THR A 26 5.67 -37.98 10.41
C THR A 26 6.70 -38.82 9.66
N ASP A 27 6.28 -39.50 8.60
CA ASP A 27 7.18 -40.29 7.74
C ASP A 27 8.32 -39.47 7.12
N ALA A 28 8.14 -38.14 6.98
CA ALA A 28 9.18 -37.22 6.50
C ALA A 28 10.32 -37.02 7.53
N GLU A 29 10.02 -37.15 8.82
CA GLU A 29 10.98 -37.03 9.92
C GLU A 29 11.74 -38.35 10.17
N ARG A 30 11.24 -39.47 9.61
CA ARG A 30 11.90 -40.77 9.67
C ARG A 30 12.89 -40.94 8.53
N LEU A 31 14.17 -41.03 8.86
CA LEU A 31 15.18 -41.45 7.89
C LEU A 31 14.92 -42.89 7.47
N ARG A 32 14.54 -43.12 6.22
CA ARG A 32 14.42 -44.48 5.68
C ARG A 32 15.78 -45.16 5.73
N ALA A 33 15.84 -46.31 6.39
CA ALA A 33 17.02 -47.16 6.36
C ALA A 33 17.24 -47.66 4.93
N ALA A 34 18.09 -46.96 4.18
CA ALA A 34 18.69 -47.53 2.99
C ALA A 34 19.63 -48.65 3.46
N SER A 35 19.44 -49.87 2.94
CA SER A 35 20.37 -50.96 3.22
C SER A 35 21.75 -50.59 2.65
N VAL A 36 22.69 -50.27 3.52
CA VAL A 36 24.10 -50.13 3.16
C VAL A 36 24.68 -51.54 3.08
N ASP A 37 25.27 -51.90 1.94
CA ASP A 37 25.99 -53.17 1.79
C ASP A 37 27.41 -53.03 2.37
N PRO A 38 27.71 -53.63 3.53
CA PRO A 38 29.03 -53.53 4.14
C PRO A 38 30.10 -54.26 3.33
N ALA A 39 29.76 -55.13 2.38
CA ALA A 39 30.72 -55.80 1.51
C ALA A 39 31.25 -54.91 0.37
N ARG A 40 30.63 -53.74 0.14
CA ARG A 40 31.19 -52.68 -0.75
C ARG A 40 32.27 -51.84 -0.08
N LEU A 41 32.39 -51.92 1.25
CA LEU A 41 33.54 -51.39 1.98
C LEU A 41 34.61 -52.48 2.02
N GLY A 42 35.39 -52.59 0.95
CA GLY A 42 36.58 -53.46 0.91
C GLY A 42 37.58 -53.10 2.03
N PRO A 43 38.61 -53.95 2.27
CA PRO A 43 39.70 -53.61 3.18
C PRO A 43 40.27 -52.24 2.77
N LEU A 44 40.58 -51.38 3.76
CA LEU A 44 41.16 -50.04 3.56
C LEU A 44 42.39 -50.15 2.64
N ASP A 45 42.16 -50.03 1.35
CA ASP A 45 43.16 -49.85 0.32
C ASP A 45 42.99 -48.43 -0.23
N ASP A 46 44.14 -47.85 -0.53
CA ASP A 46 44.45 -46.43 -0.67
C ASP A 46 43.59 -45.68 -1.70
N SER A 47 42.33 -45.41 -1.37
CA SER A 47 41.51 -44.46 -2.15
C SER A 47 41.94 -43.04 -1.77
N PRO A 48 42.48 -42.23 -2.69
CA PRO A 48 42.65 -40.81 -2.41
C PRO A 48 41.26 -40.26 -2.10
N ALA A 49 41.12 -39.55 -0.99
CA ALA A 49 39.90 -38.85 -0.63
C ALA A 49 39.41 -38.09 -1.86
N GLY A 50 38.37 -38.62 -2.52
CA GLY A 50 37.81 -38.03 -3.72
C GLY A 50 37.29 -36.67 -3.34
N SER A 51 37.94 -35.61 -3.85
CA SER A 51 37.47 -34.25 -3.67
C SER A 51 36.10 -34.15 -4.35
N ILE A 52 35.05 -34.13 -3.54
CA ILE A 52 33.70 -33.86 -4.02
C ILE A 52 33.66 -32.36 -4.30
N SER A 53 33.75 -32.01 -5.58
CA SER A 53 33.48 -30.65 -6.04
C SER A 53 31.96 -30.47 -6.04
N ILE A 54 31.45 -29.77 -5.03
CA ILE A 54 30.07 -29.27 -5.04
C ILE A 54 30.09 -28.02 -5.91
N PRO A 55 29.45 -28.00 -7.10
CA PRO A 55 29.29 -26.77 -7.86
C PRO A 55 28.42 -25.83 -7.02
N ILE A 56 29.02 -24.78 -6.46
CA ILE A 56 28.25 -23.66 -5.95
C ILE A 56 27.79 -22.90 -7.18
N ASP A 57 26.58 -23.19 -7.64
CA ASP A 57 25.85 -22.27 -8.51
C ASP A 57 25.89 -20.92 -7.79
N ALA A 58 26.44 -19.91 -8.45
CA ALA A 58 26.45 -18.56 -7.93
C ALA A 58 24.99 -18.17 -7.70
N VAL A 59 24.55 -18.26 -6.44
CA VAL A 59 23.34 -17.59 -5.98
C VAL A 59 23.56 -16.15 -6.36
N THR A 60 22.80 -15.66 -7.35
CA THR A 60 22.64 -14.24 -7.62
C THR A 60 22.52 -13.57 -6.26
N PRO A 61 23.44 -12.67 -5.88
CA PRO A 61 23.37 -12.06 -4.57
C PRO A 61 21.94 -11.55 -4.39
N PRO A 62 21.27 -11.86 -3.26
CA PRO A 62 19.96 -11.27 -3.01
C PRO A 62 20.09 -9.75 -3.20
N PRO A 63 19.03 -9.07 -3.68
CA PRO A 63 19.07 -7.61 -3.81
C PRO A 63 19.66 -7.05 -2.51
N SER A 64 20.68 -6.19 -2.64
CA SER A 64 21.30 -5.61 -1.46
C SER A 64 20.22 -4.95 -0.61
N PRO A 65 20.32 -4.92 0.73
CA PRO A 65 19.34 -4.26 1.58
C PRO A 65 19.15 -2.77 1.23
N ALA A 66 20.12 -2.17 0.52
CA ALA A 66 19.96 -0.86 -0.10
C ALA A 66 18.81 -0.80 -1.13
N SER A 67 18.66 -1.81 -1.99
CA SER A 67 17.55 -1.90 -2.96
C SER A 67 16.20 -2.04 -2.27
N GLU A 68 16.12 -2.84 -1.20
CA GLU A 68 14.89 -2.98 -0.41
C GLU A 68 14.52 -1.68 0.32
N LEU A 69 15.53 -0.95 0.83
CA LEU A 69 15.33 0.37 1.43
C LEU A 69 14.93 1.42 0.39
N ASP A 70 15.48 1.38 -0.81
CA ASP A 70 15.14 2.28 -1.91
C ASP A 70 13.70 2.00 -2.41
N GLU A 71 13.30 0.73 -2.50
CA GLU A 71 11.92 0.32 -2.81
C GLU A 71 10.94 0.75 -1.71
N ALA A 72 11.31 0.56 -0.44
CA ALA A 72 10.51 1.00 0.70
C ALA A 72 10.40 2.53 0.74
N ALA A 73 11.48 3.26 0.45
CA ALA A 73 11.48 4.71 0.36
C ALA A 73 10.61 5.21 -0.80
N ALA A 74 10.69 4.56 -1.97
CA ALA A 74 9.83 4.89 -3.11
C ALA A 74 8.34 4.60 -2.82
N TRP A 75 8.04 3.50 -2.14
CA TRP A 75 6.67 3.17 -1.70
C TRP A 75 6.14 4.18 -0.68
N LEU A 76 6.97 4.58 0.29
CA LEU A 76 6.62 5.61 1.26
C LEU A 76 6.44 6.97 0.58
N GLU A 77 7.30 7.34 -0.36
CA GLU A 77 7.13 8.56 -1.16
C GLU A 77 5.81 8.50 -1.94
N GLN A 78 5.48 7.37 -2.56
CA GLN A 78 4.21 7.20 -3.26
C GLN A 78 2.98 7.37 -2.35
N ILE A 79 3.04 6.82 -1.13
CA ILE A 79 1.90 6.86 -0.19
C ILE A 79 1.79 8.20 0.54
N THR A 80 2.92 8.84 0.82
CA THR A 80 2.96 10.08 1.60
C THR A 80 3.01 11.32 0.73
N ARG A 81 3.23 11.21 -0.59
CA ARG A 81 3.14 12.33 -1.53
C ARG A 81 1.74 12.92 -1.45
N ASP A 82 1.67 14.19 -1.12
CA ASP A 82 0.43 14.97 -1.18
C ASP A 82 -0.05 14.97 -2.65
N PRO A 83 -1.23 14.40 -2.96
CA PRO A 83 -1.76 14.38 -4.32
C PRO A 83 -2.02 15.79 -4.86
N MET A 84 -2.12 16.81 -4.00
CA MET A 84 -2.29 18.22 -4.39
C MET A 84 -0.97 18.98 -4.57
N ALA A 85 0.19 18.34 -4.39
CA ALA A 85 1.49 19.00 -4.47
C ALA A 85 1.77 19.63 -5.84
N ASP A 86 1.27 19.04 -6.91
CA ASP A 86 1.40 19.51 -8.29
C ASP A 86 0.10 20.14 -8.83
N ALA A 87 -0.87 20.44 -7.96
CA ALA A 87 -2.17 20.89 -8.39
C ALA A 87 -2.14 22.29 -9.02
N VAL A 88 -2.61 22.36 -10.26
CA VAL A 88 -2.71 23.58 -11.08
C VAL A 88 -4.10 24.17 -11.00
N ALA A 89 -4.19 25.49 -11.25
CA ALA A 89 -5.48 26.16 -11.38
C ALA A 89 -6.16 25.74 -12.68
N GLY A 90 -7.44 25.41 -12.60
CA GLY A 90 -8.28 25.07 -13.74
C GLY A 90 -9.76 25.31 -13.44
N THR A 91 -10.60 24.67 -14.23
CA THR A 91 -12.06 24.76 -14.09
C THR A 91 -12.67 23.37 -14.15
N VAL A 92 -13.79 23.20 -13.47
CA VAL A 92 -14.64 22.02 -13.62
C VAL A 92 -16.00 22.44 -14.14
N ARG A 93 -16.59 21.61 -14.99
CA ARG A 93 -17.96 21.76 -15.46
C ARG A 93 -18.83 20.67 -14.86
N VAL A 94 -19.94 21.05 -14.23
CA VAL A 94 -20.94 20.10 -13.72
C VAL A 94 -21.67 19.46 -14.90
N VAL A 95 -21.61 18.14 -15.02
CA VAL A 95 -22.35 17.38 -16.05
C VAL A 95 -23.56 16.65 -15.49
N ALA A 96 -23.53 16.28 -14.20
CA ALA A 96 -24.70 15.77 -13.48
C ALA A 96 -24.65 16.20 -12.01
N ALA A 97 -25.84 16.30 -11.40
CA ALA A 97 -26.00 16.53 -9.97
C ALA A 97 -27.23 15.79 -9.46
N SER A 98 -27.13 15.15 -8.31
CA SER A 98 -28.28 14.51 -7.64
C SER A 98 -29.31 15.56 -7.22
N GLU A 99 -30.58 15.18 -7.09
CA GLU A 99 -31.61 16.10 -6.59
C GLU A 99 -31.58 16.23 -5.06
N PRO A 100 -31.92 17.41 -4.49
CA PRO A 100 -32.09 17.55 -3.05
C PRO A 100 -33.22 16.64 -2.53
N GLN A 101 -32.92 15.86 -1.50
CA GLN A 101 -33.84 14.93 -0.86
C GLN A 101 -34.45 15.51 0.44
N GLY A 102 -35.76 15.32 0.63
CA GLY A 102 -36.44 15.74 1.86
C GLY A 102 -36.38 17.26 2.13
N ARG A 103 -36.35 17.65 3.41
CA ARG A 103 -36.45 19.06 3.86
C ARG A 103 -35.21 19.58 4.61
N ALA A 104 -34.13 18.80 4.71
CA ALA A 104 -32.91 19.22 5.39
C ALA A 104 -32.26 20.42 4.67
N ARG A 105 -31.65 21.34 5.44
CA ARG A 105 -31.02 22.55 4.89
C ARG A 105 -29.73 22.23 4.15
N TYR A 106 -28.88 21.39 4.74
CA TYR A 106 -27.63 20.91 4.17
C TYR A 106 -27.80 19.45 3.82
N GLN A 107 -27.36 19.09 2.62
CA GLN A 107 -27.52 17.74 2.10
C GLN A 107 -26.31 17.39 1.24
N GLU A 108 -26.01 16.10 1.21
CA GLU A 108 -25.01 15.54 0.31
C GLU A 108 -25.54 15.58 -1.13
N CYS A 109 -24.74 16.14 -2.02
CA CYS A 109 -25.00 16.23 -3.44
C CYS A 109 -23.93 15.41 -4.16
N ALA A 110 -24.34 14.34 -4.83
CA ALA A 110 -23.48 13.60 -5.73
C ALA A 110 -23.42 14.35 -7.06
N VAL A 111 -22.22 14.65 -7.52
CA VAL A 111 -21.97 15.46 -8.72
C VAL A 111 -20.94 14.79 -9.61
N ASP A 112 -21.25 14.79 -10.90
CA ASP A 112 -20.32 14.39 -11.95
C ASP A 112 -19.77 15.66 -12.59
N LEU A 113 -18.45 15.71 -12.71
CA LEU A 113 -17.68 16.87 -13.15
C LEU A 113 -16.80 16.48 -14.34
N ILE A 114 -16.58 17.41 -15.26
CA ILE A 114 -15.47 17.34 -16.22
C ILE A 114 -14.44 18.39 -15.82
N ALA A 115 -13.24 17.93 -15.48
CA ALA A 115 -12.10 18.77 -15.16
C ALA A 115 -11.38 19.23 -16.44
N ASP A 116 -11.00 20.51 -16.47
CA ASP A 116 -10.26 21.15 -17.56
C ASP A 116 -9.18 22.05 -16.95
N ALA A 117 -7.92 21.72 -17.21
CA ALA A 117 -6.74 22.44 -16.74
C ALA A 117 -5.61 22.36 -17.77
N ALA A 118 -4.74 23.36 -17.75
CA ALA A 118 -3.55 23.35 -18.61
C ALA A 118 -2.62 22.18 -18.23
N GLY A 119 -2.35 21.29 -19.19
CA GLY A 119 -1.52 20.10 -18.97
C GLY A 119 -2.26 18.89 -18.41
N VAL A 120 -3.60 18.96 -18.29
CA VAL A 120 -4.46 17.85 -17.87
C VAL A 120 -5.45 17.55 -18.99
N ASP A 121 -5.48 16.30 -19.45
CA ASP A 121 -6.53 15.85 -20.37
C ASP A 121 -7.90 15.91 -19.67
N ALA A 122 -8.93 16.27 -20.42
CA ALA A 122 -10.27 16.42 -19.86
C ALA A 122 -10.74 15.12 -19.18
N ALA A 123 -10.88 15.17 -17.84
CA ALA A 123 -11.15 14.00 -17.02
C ALA A 123 -12.56 14.09 -16.41
N ALA A 124 -13.31 12.97 -16.47
CA ALA A 124 -14.56 12.84 -15.75
C ALA A 124 -14.30 12.42 -14.29
N VAL A 125 -14.90 13.14 -13.34
CA VAL A 125 -14.70 12.93 -11.90
C VAL A 125 -16.07 12.94 -11.21
N ALA A 126 -16.35 11.88 -10.45
CA ALA A 126 -17.53 11.80 -9.60
C ALA A 126 -17.13 12.13 -8.16
N THR A 127 -17.87 13.03 -7.50
CA THR A 127 -17.62 13.40 -6.10
C THR A 127 -18.91 13.68 -5.36
N ALA A 128 -18.84 13.71 -4.03
CA ALA A 128 -19.95 14.05 -3.15
C ALA A 128 -19.58 15.26 -2.29
N VAL A 129 -20.44 16.27 -2.29
CA VAL A 129 -20.24 17.50 -1.53
C VAL A 129 -21.49 17.84 -0.72
N VAL A 130 -21.30 18.31 0.52
CA VAL A 130 -22.40 18.77 1.36
C VAL A 130 -22.68 20.24 1.08
N LEU A 131 -23.86 20.54 0.55
CA LEU A 131 -24.25 21.88 0.14
C LEU A 131 -25.59 22.31 0.76
N PRO A 132 -25.82 23.62 0.96
CA PRO A 132 -27.15 24.13 1.25
C PRO A 132 -28.09 23.94 0.05
N ARG A 133 -29.34 23.53 0.30
CA ARG A 133 -30.39 23.40 -0.73
C ARG A 133 -30.59 24.66 -1.59
N THR A 134 -30.26 25.84 -1.04
CA THR A 134 -30.40 27.15 -1.70
C THR A 134 -29.39 27.42 -2.81
N VAL A 135 -28.28 26.69 -2.84
CA VAL A 135 -27.13 26.90 -3.76
C VAL A 135 -26.77 25.61 -4.48
N TRP A 136 -27.79 24.80 -4.79
CA TRP A 136 -27.60 23.52 -5.45
C TRP A 136 -27.00 23.69 -6.86
N PRO A 137 -25.99 22.89 -7.22
CA PRO A 137 -25.33 22.96 -8.52
C PRO A 137 -26.30 22.53 -9.63
N ARG A 138 -26.11 23.11 -10.81
CA ARG A 138 -26.87 22.80 -12.03
C ARG A 138 -25.93 22.25 -13.08
N VAL A 139 -26.44 21.37 -13.93
CA VAL A 139 -25.72 20.92 -15.12
C VAL A 139 -25.35 22.13 -15.98
N GLY A 140 -24.08 22.19 -16.37
CA GLY A 140 -23.49 23.30 -17.12
C GLY A 140 -22.83 24.38 -16.26
N ASP A 141 -22.99 24.37 -14.93
CA ASP A 141 -22.24 25.29 -14.06
C ASP A 141 -20.73 25.04 -14.23
N VAL A 142 -19.96 26.12 -14.42
CA VAL A 142 -18.49 26.08 -14.50
C VAL A 142 -17.94 26.72 -13.23
N LEU A 143 -17.11 25.97 -12.51
CA LEU A 143 -16.56 26.36 -11.22
C LEU A 143 -15.04 26.38 -11.28
N PRO A 144 -14.37 27.33 -10.61
CA PRO A 144 -12.93 27.27 -10.45
C PRO A 144 -12.55 26.06 -9.60
N ALA A 145 -11.45 25.41 -9.95
CA ALA A 145 -10.94 24.27 -9.22
C ALA A 145 -9.41 24.24 -9.26
N ARG A 146 -8.81 23.53 -8.31
CA ARG A 146 -7.42 23.07 -8.39
C ARG A 146 -7.41 21.60 -8.75
N ILE A 147 -6.64 21.22 -9.76
CA ILE A 147 -6.64 19.87 -10.32
C ILE A 147 -5.20 19.35 -10.28
N SER A 148 -4.97 18.18 -9.70
CA SER A 148 -3.65 17.53 -9.75
C SER A 148 -3.32 17.15 -11.18
N VAL A 149 -2.07 17.41 -11.57
CA VAL A 149 -1.58 17.05 -12.91
C VAL A 149 -1.28 15.55 -12.97
N SER A 150 -0.74 14.99 -11.89
CA SER A 150 -0.40 13.57 -11.79
C SER A 150 -1.63 12.67 -11.66
N ASP A 151 -2.68 13.13 -10.97
CA ASP A 151 -3.95 12.39 -10.85
C ASP A 151 -5.16 13.33 -10.93
N PRO A 152 -5.78 13.47 -12.12
CA PRO A 152 -6.94 14.34 -12.30
C PRO A 152 -8.19 13.97 -11.48
N GLN A 153 -8.24 12.77 -10.87
CA GLN A 153 -9.31 12.41 -9.93
C GLN A 153 -9.18 13.16 -8.60
N HIS A 154 -7.97 13.57 -8.23
CA HIS A 154 -7.72 14.43 -7.09
C HIS A 154 -7.87 15.89 -7.52
N LEU A 155 -8.96 16.51 -7.08
CA LEU A 155 -9.25 17.92 -7.34
C LEU A 155 -9.96 18.59 -6.16
N GLU A 156 -9.83 19.90 -6.10
CA GLU A 156 -10.49 20.76 -5.10
C GLU A 156 -11.33 21.81 -5.84
N VAL A 157 -12.65 21.72 -5.73
CA VAL A 157 -13.58 22.65 -6.38
C VAL A 157 -13.93 23.80 -5.43
N ASP A 158 -13.89 25.04 -5.92
CA ASP A 158 -14.41 26.19 -5.20
C ASP A 158 -15.95 26.24 -5.29
N TRP A 159 -16.59 25.49 -4.39
CA TRP A 159 -18.05 25.47 -4.26
C TRP A 159 -18.63 26.81 -3.79
N ASN A 160 -17.82 27.69 -3.20
CA ASN A 160 -18.32 29.01 -2.79
C ASN A 160 -18.65 29.89 -4.00
N ALA A 161 -18.08 29.60 -5.18
CA ALA A 161 -18.45 30.29 -6.41
C ALA A 161 -19.96 30.16 -6.74
N LEU A 162 -20.63 29.07 -6.34
CA LEU A 162 -22.07 28.90 -6.50
C LEU A 162 -22.89 29.93 -5.73
N THR A 163 -22.37 30.43 -4.61
CA THR A 163 -23.05 31.46 -3.80
C THR A 163 -23.11 32.80 -4.53
N ARG A 164 -22.17 33.06 -5.45
CA ARG A 164 -22.09 34.30 -6.23
C ARG A 164 -23.07 34.35 -7.40
N ARG A 165 -23.76 33.24 -7.71
CA ARG A 165 -24.84 33.19 -8.72
C ARG A 165 -26.14 33.84 -8.24
N ARG A 166 -26.27 34.14 -6.94
CA ARG A 166 -27.50 34.65 -6.32
C ARG A 166 -27.62 36.17 -6.37
#